data_AF-A0A1D6FGN6-F1
#
_entry.id   AF-A0A1D6FGN6-F1
#
_cell.length_a   1.000
_cell.length_b   1.000
_cell.length_c   1.000
_cell.angle_alpha   90.00
_cell.angle_beta   90.00
_cell.angle_gamma   90.00
#
_symmetry.space_group_name_H-M   'P 1'
#
loop_
_entity.id
_entity.type
_entity.pdbx_description
1 polymer ?
#
loop_
_entity_poly.entity_id
_entity_poly.type
_entity_poly.pdbx_seq_one_letter_code
_entity_poly.pdbx_strand_id
1 'polypeptide(L)'
;MTDEDVAVFNGMKQAVSDVAAAVRESIHAEAAPGIYNAVINCPGFSREALMYALNHMMEHKATSLVFLDMTPDDRDLWLKTFLAKHYHN
;
A
#
# COMPACT_ATOMS: atom_id res chain seq x y z
N MET A 1 19.88 0.86 41.08
CA MET A 1 18.92 1.35 40.09
C MET A 1 18.25 2.54 40.73
N THR A 2 18.50 3.71 40.18
CA THR A 2 18.06 5.01 40.69
C THR A 2 16.69 5.36 40.13
N ASP A 3 15.99 6.32 40.72
CA ASP A 3 14.72 6.83 40.19
C ASP A 3 14.90 7.44 38.79
N GLU A 4 16.08 7.99 38.49
CA GLU A 4 16.47 8.43 37.14
C GLU A 4 16.55 7.26 36.17
N ASP A 5 17.16 6.13 36.56
CA ASP A 5 17.21 4.92 35.72
C ASP A 5 15.79 4.39 35.41
N VAL A 6 14.87 4.47 36.38
CA VAL A 6 13.46 4.07 36.22
C VAL A 6 12.73 5.02 35.27
N ALA A 7 12.95 6.33 35.39
CA ALA A 7 12.34 7.34 34.54
C ALA A 7 12.79 7.20 33.08
N VAL A 8 14.10 7.01 32.85
CA VAL A 8 14.68 6.77 31.52
C VAL A 8 14.10 5.51 30.90
N PHE A 9 14.04 4.41 31.67
CA PHE A 9 13.52 3.14 31.17
C PHE A 9 12.03 3.21 30.80
N ASN A 10 11.22 3.94 31.58
CA ASN A 10 9.81 4.16 31.27
C ASN A 10 9.62 5.05 30.03
N GLY A 11 10.44 6.09 29.87
CA GLY A 11 10.46 6.92 28.67
C GLY A 11 10.80 6.11 27.41
N MET A 12 11.79 5.23 27.49
CA MET A 12 12.15 4.33 26.39
C MET A 12 11.03 3.35 26.04
N LYS A 13 10.36 2.74 27.04
CA LYS A 13 9.22 1.87 26.79
C LYS A 13 8.09 2.59 26.05
N GLN A 14 7.79 3.82 26.44
CA GLN A 14 6.76 4.62 25.78
C GLN A 14 7.16 4.91 24.33
N ALA A 15 8.38 5.40 24.09
CA ALA A 15 8.86 5.68 22.75
C ALA A 15 8.83 4.45 21.83
N VAL A 16 9.21 3.27 22.34
CA VAL A 16 9.13 2.01 21.58
C VAL A 16 7.68 1.60 21.28
N SER A 17 6.77 1.79 22.23
CA SER A 17 5.34 1.54 22.03
C SER A 17 4.76 2.44 20.95
N ASP A 18 5.12 3.73 20.95
CA ASP A 18 4.65 4.71 19.96
C ASP A 18 5.18 4.37 18.56
N VAL A 19 6.46 3.96 18.45
CA VAL A 19 7.02 3.47 17.19
C VAL A 19 6.30 2.21 16.71
N ALA A 20 6.02 1.25 17.60
CA ALA A 20 5.31 0.03 17.24
C ALA A 20 3.87 0.32 16.75
N ALA A 21 3.19 1.30 17.36
CA ALA A 21 1.89 1.76 16.91
C ALA A 21 1.97 2.41 15.52
N ALA A 22 2.91 3.34 15.31
CA ALA A 22 3.12 4.01 14.03
C ALA A 22 3.46 3.03 12.90
N VAL A 23 4.30 2.03 13.18
CA VAL A 23 4.62 0.97 12.20
C VAL A 23 3.36 0.16 11.86
N ARG A 24 2.55 -0.22 12.86
CA ARG A 24 1.29 -0.95 12.63
C ARG A 24 0.29 -0.16 11.79
N GLU A 25 0.17 1.14 12.03
CA GLU A 25 -0.69 2.03 11.23
C GLU A 25 -0.19 2.17 9.80
N SER A 26 1.13 2.25 9.58
CA SER A 26 1.73 2.34 8.24
C SER A 26 1.55 1.08 7.37
N ILE A 27 1.20 -0.05 8.00
CA ILE A 27 0.87 -1.31 7.33
C ILE A 27 -0.62 -1.33 6.91
N HIS A 28 -1.50 -0.63 7.64
CA HIS A 28 -2.95 -0.59 7.36
C HIS A 28 -3.40 0.61 6.52
N ALA A 29 -2.60 1.68 6.43
CA ALA A 29 -2.83 2.75 5.47
C ALA A 29 -2.70 2.19 4.04
N GLU A 30 -3.52 2.67 3.11
CA GLU A 30 -3.52 2.31 1.68
C GLU A 30 -2.11 1.95 1.18
N ALA A 31 -1.97 0.83 0.45
CA ALA A 31 -0.67 0.34 -0.01
C ALA A 31 0.20 1.45 -0.62
N ALA A 32 -0.42 2.36 -1.36
CA ALA A 32 0.14 3.68 -1.59
C ALA A 32 -0.99 4.72 -1.66
N PRO A 33 -0.88 5.88 -0.98
CA PRO A 33 -1.89 6.94 -1.07
C PRO A 33 -2.22 7.28 -2.52
N GLY A 34 -3.50 7.24 -2.87
CA GLY A 34 -3.98 7.57 -4.22
C GLY A 34 -4.00 6.39 -5.20
N ILE A 35 -3.58 5.18 -4.78
CA ILE A 35 -3.62 3.98 -5.63
C ILE A 35 -5.03 3.66 -6.13
N TYR A 36 -6.05 3.86 -5.29
CA TYR A 36 -7.45 3.66 -5.68
C TYR A 36 -7.82 4.49 -6.91
N ASN A 37 -7.52 5.79 -6.87
CA ASN A 37 -7.84 6.70 -7.97
C ASN A 37 -7.00 6.42 -9.21
N ALA A 38 -5.73 6.03 -9.06
CA ALA A 38 -4.87 5.69 -10.18
C ALA A 38 -5.37 4.46 -10.94
N VAL A 39 -5.87 3.43 -10.23
CA VAL A 39 -6.41 2.22 -10.85
C VAL A 39 -7.81 2.47 -11.41
N ILE A 40 -8.74 3.02 -10.61
CA ILE A 40 -10.16 3.07 -11.00
C ILE A 40 -10.45 4.01 -12.17
N ASN A 41 -9.57 4.98 -12.43
CA ASN A 41 -9.70 5.94 -13.52
C ASN A 41 -9.02 5.48 -14.82
N CYS A 42 -8.44 4.27 -14.87
CA CYS A 42 -7.89 3.72 -16.11
C CYS A 42 -9.03 3.37 -17.07
N PRO A 43 -9.11 4.02 -18.26
CA PRO A 43 -10.19 3.81 -19.21
C PRO A 43 -10.07 2.45 -19.91
N GLY A 44 -11.16 1.95 -20.49
CA GLY A 44 -11.13 0.75 -21.34
C GLY A 44 -11.20 -0.59 -20.60
N PHE A 45 -11.30 -0.58 -19.27
CA PHE A 45 -11.47 -1.79 -18.45
C PHE A 45 -12.83 -1.78 -17.74
N SER A 46 -13.38 -2.96 -17.43
CA SER A 46 -14.57 -3.05 -16.59
C SER A 46 -14.25 -2.68 -15.15
N ARG A 47 -15.26 -2.18 -14.41
CA ARG A 47 -15.12 -1.87 -12.97
C ARG A 47 -14.61 -3.08 -12.18
N GLU A 48 -15.10 -4.28 -12.51
CA GLU A 48 -14.73 -5.53 -11.84
C GLU A 48 -13.27 -5.88 -12.06
N ALA A 49 -12.77 -5.75 -13.29
CA ALA A 49 -11.36 -5.98 -13.62
C ALA A 49 -10.45 -4.99 -12.88
N LEU A 50 -10.83 -3.71 -12.82
CA LEU A 50 -10.09 -2.70 -12.08
C LEU A 50 -10.07 -2.99 -10.58
N MET A 51 -11.19 -3.44 -10.00
CA MET A 51 -11.24 -3.84 -8.59
C MET A 51 -10.38 -5.08 -8.30
N TYR A 52 -10.31 -6.03 -9.23
CA TYR A 52 -9.44 -7.20 -9.10
C TYR A 52 -7.96 -6.81 -9.09
N ALA A 53 -7.54 -5.94 -10.01
CA ALA A 53 -6.18 -5.39 -10.04
C ALA A 53 -5.86 -4.56 -8.78
N LEU A 54 -6.80 -3.75 -8.32
CA LEU A 54 -6.65 -2.97 -7.09
C LEU A 54 -6.43 -3.88 -5.87
N ASN A 55 -7.19 -4.97 -5.73
CA ASN A 55 -7.00 -5.90 -4.62
C ASN A 55 -5.58 -6.49 -4.63
N HIS A 56 -5.09 -6.89 -5.80
CA HIS A 56 -3.71 -7.36 -5.94
C HIS A 56 -2.70 -6.29 -5.51
N MET A 57 -2.87 -5.04 -5.93
CA MET A 57 -1.98 -3.94 -5.56
C MET A 57 -1.98 -3.65 -4.05
N MET A 58 -3.15 -3.73 -3.40
CA MET A 58 -3.28 -3.55 -1.95
C MET A 58 -2.49 -4.60 -1.16
N GLU A 59 -2.38 -5.82 -1.68
CA GLU A 59 -1.54 -6.89 -1.11
C GLU A 59 -0.05 -6.74 -1.46
N HIS A 60 0.27 -6.04 -2.56
CA HIS A 60 1.62 -5.92 -3.12
C HIS A 60 2.08 -4.46 -3.14
N LYS A 61 2.52 -3.97 -1.98
CA LYS A 61 2.89 -2.56 -1.76
C LYS A 61 3.90 -1.99 -2.77
N ALA A 62 4.94 -2.76 -3.11
CA ALA A 62 5.94 -2.34 -4.09
C ALA A 62 5.31 -2.14 -5.48
N THR A 63 4.40 -3.02 -5.89
CA THR A 63 3.66 -2.89 -7.16
C THR A 63 2.80 -1.62 -7.17
N SER A 64 2.12 -1.31 -6.07
CA SER A 64 1.33 -0.08 -5.93
C SER A 64 2.17 1.17 -6.15
N LEU A 65 3.35 1.25 -5.52
CA LEU A 65 4.25 2.39 -5.64
C LEU A 65 4.74 2.57 -7.08
N VAL A 66 5.22 1.51 -7.72
CA VAL A 66 5.70 1.58 -9.10
C VAL A 66 4.57 1.94 -10.06
N PHE A 67 3.36 1.41 -9.86
CA PHE A 67 2.20 1.74 -10.70
C PHE A 67 1.81 3.23 -10.60
N LEU A 68 1.96 3.85 -9.43
CA LEU A 68 1.74 5.30 -9.28
C LEU A 68 2.78 6.13 -10.03
N ASP A 69 4.01 5.65 -10.15
CA ASP A 69 5.07 6.37 -10.88
C ASP A 69 4.99 6.16 -12.40
N MET A 70 4.21 5.18 -12.87
CA MET A 70 4.01 4.90 -14.30
C MET A 70 3.25 6.01 -15.03
N THR A 71 3.56 6.19 -16.31
CA THR A 71 2.77 7.01 -17.22
C THR A 71 1.37 6.40 -17.42
N PRO A 72 0.37 7.16 -17.88
CA PRO A 72 -0.95 6.61 -18.18
C PRO A 72 -0.91 5.43 -19.17
N ASP A 73 -0.04 5.49 -20.18
CA ASP A 73 0.11 4.43 -21.18
C ASP A 73 0.73 3.16 -20.57
N ASP A 74 1.73 3.32 -19.70
CA ASP A 74 2.35 2.18 -18.99
C ASP A 74 1.38 1.53 -17.99
N ARG A 75 0.52 2.33 -17.34
CA ARG A 75 -0.53 1.80 -16.45
C ARG A 75 -1.55 0.97 -17.22
N ASP A 76 -1.97 1.44 -18.38
CA ASP A 76 -2.86 0.70 -19.28
C ASP A 76 -2.21 -0.62 -19.74
N LEU A 77 -0.94 -0.57 -20.16
CA LEU A 77 -0.18 -1.76 -20.55
C LEU A 77 -0.02 -2.76 -19.39
N TRP A 78 0.27 -2.27 -18.20
CA TRP A 78 0.38 -3.10 -16.99
C TRP A 78 -0.95 -3.80 -16.69
N LEU A 79 -2.07 -3.05 -16.70
CA LEU A 79 -3.40 -3.60 -16.44
C LEU A 79 -3.79 -4.64 -17.49
N LYS A 80 -3.56 -4.37 -18.79
CA LYS A 80 -3.79 -5.35 -19.86
C LYS A 80 -3.03 -6.64 -19.61
N THR A 81 -1.74 -6.54 -19.30
CA THR A 81 -0.87 -7.70 -19.11
C THR A 81 -1.26 -8.49 -17.87
N PHE A 82 -1.54 -7.80 -16.76
CA PHE A 82 -1.96 -8.42 -15.51
C PHE A 82 -3.31 -9.13 -15.64
N LEU A 83 -4.32 -8.44 -16.17
CA LEU A 83 -5.68 -8.99 -16.29
C LEU A 83 -5.74 -10.15 -17.29
N ALA A 84 -5.01 -10.06 -18.41
CA ALA A 84 -4.92 -11.15 -19.38
C ALA A 84 -4.42 -12.46 -18.74
N LYS A 85 -3.52 -12.35 -17.75
CA LYS A 85 -2.93 -13.50 -17.06
C LYS A 85 -3.76 -14.00 -15.87
N HIS A 86 -4.48 -13.10 -15.19
CA HIS A 86 -5.03 -13.39 -13.86
C HIS A 86 -6.55 -13.29 -13.75
N TYR A 87 -7.24 -12.65 -14.69
CA TYR A 87 -8.66 -12.32 -14.55
C TYR A 87 -9.61 -13.10 -15.48
N HIS A 88 -9.09 -13.82 -16.49
CA HIS A 88 -9.91 -14.54 -17.47
C HIS A 88 -9.95 -16.08 -17.29
N ASN A 89 -9.73 -16.59 -16.07
CA ASN A 89 -9.91 -18.01 -15.75
C ASN A 89 -11.25 -18.25 -15.05
#